data_AF-A0A358FX51-F1
#
_entry.id   AF-A0A358FX51-F1
#
_cell.length_a   1.000
_cell.length_b   1.000
_cell.length_c   1.000
_cell.angle_alpha   90.00
_cell.angle_beta   90.00
_cell.angle_gamma   90.00
#
_symmetry.space_group_name_H-M   'P 1'
#
loop_
_entity.id
_entity.type
_entity.pdbx_description
1 polymer ?
#
loop_
_entity_poly.entity_id
_entity_poly.type
_entity_poly.pdbx_seq_one_letter_code
_entity_poly.pdbx_strand_id
1 'polypeptide(L)'
;MTGDSTRIFPIEDPSPEVADFIDRAGLKGPNGKPINIFGTLAHHPDLLRRWMVFAGHIMAKNTLSPRDREILILRAGVRCGSRYEFAQHAQIAKDCDLSDDDIEATKGPIDA
;
A
#
# COMPACT_ATOMS: atom_id res chain seq x y z
N MET A 1 -6.72 -25.76 -1.10
CA MET A 1 -6.00 -24.49 -0.95
C MET A 1 -5.40 -24.46 0.46
N THR A 2 -4.16 -24.90 0.59
CA THR A 2 -3.46 -24.93 1.89
C THR A 2 -2.69 -23.62 2.08
N GLY A 3 -3.24 -22.76 2.95
CA GLY A 3 -2.52 -21.85 3.84
C GLY A 3 -1.71 -20.72 3.21
N ASP A 4 -2.36 -19.61 2.87
CA ASP A 4 -1.64 -18.33 2.82
C ASP A 4 -1.50 -17.82 4.26
N SER A 5 -0.56 -18.42 5.00
CA SER A 5 -0.24 -17.99 6.36
C SER A 5 0.74 -16.83 6.28
N THR A 6 0.37 -15.69 6.87
CA THR A 6 1.24 -14.55 7.06
C THR A 6 2.57 -15.00 7.67
N ARG A 7 3.67 -14.88 6.92
CA ARG A 7 5.00 -15.34 7.34
C ARG A 7 5.67 -14.39 8.34
N ILE A 8 5.43 -13.09 8.19
CA ILE A 8 5.89 -12.04 9.10
C ILE A 8 4.67 -11.21 9.45
N PHE A 9 4.26 -11.25 10.71
CA PHE A 9 3.15 -10.43 11.19
C PHE A 9 3.62 -8.98 11.37
N PRO A 10 2.76 -7.99 11.10
CA PRO A 10 3.04 -6.61 11.48
C PRO A 10 3.38 -6.50 12.97
N ILE A 11 4.29 -5.59 13.34
CA ILE A 11 4.64 -5.36 14.74
C ILE A 11 3.41 -4.93 15.55
N GLU A 12 3.21 -5.55 16.72
CA GLU A 12 2.12 -5.19 17.64
C GLU A 12 2.56 -4.20 18.72
N ASP A 13 3.83 -4.29 19.15
CA ASP A 13 4.43 -3.46 20.20
C ASP A 13 5.74 -2.82 19.71
N PRO A 14 5.66 -1.74 18.92
CA PRO A 14 6.85 -1.01 18.46
C PRO A 14 7.53 -0.28 19.60
N SER A 15 8.86 -0.12 19.50
CA SER A 15 9.59 0.76 20.43
C SER A 15 9.03 2.20 20.37
N PRO A 16 9.17 3.01 21.44
CA PRO A 16 8.64 4.38 21.46
C PRO A 16 9.09 5.24 20.28
N GLU A 17 10.34 5.06 19.83
CA GLU A 17 10.89 5.75 18.66
C GLU A 17 10.19 5.36 17.36
N VAL A 18 9.90 4.07 17.17
CA VAL A 18 9.20 3.57 15.97
C VAL A 18 7.74 3.98 16.00
N ALA A 19 7.10 3.94 17.17
CA ALA A 19 5.73 4.41 17.36
C ALA A 19 5.60 5.91 17.01
N ASP A 20 6.50 6.75 17.53
CA ASP A 20 6.52 8.20 17.19
C ASP A 20 6.69 8.42 15.68
N PHE A 21 7.59 7.68 15.04
CA PHE A 21 7.78 7.78 13.59
C PHE A 21 6.51 7.40 12.81
N ILE A 22 5.88 6.28 13.16
CA ILE A 22 4.62 5.82 12.53
C ILE A 22 3.53 6.88 12.65
N ASP A 23 3.44 7.53 13.81
CA ASP A 23 2.42 8.53 14.11
C ASP A 23 2.65 9.80 13.31
N ARG A 24 3.88 10.33 13.36
CA ARG A 24 4.24 11.56 12.64
C ARG A 24 4.20 11.41 11.13
N ALA A 25 4.46 10.21 10.61
CA ALA A 25 4.40 9.91 9.18
C ALA A 25 3.00 9.50 8.70
N GLY A 26 1.98 9.45 9.58
CA GLY A 26 0.60 9.14 9.20
C GLY A 26 0.40 7.71 8.70
N LEU A 27 1.14 6.74 9.24
CA LEU A 27 1.19 5.36 8.75
C LEU A 27 0.14 4.44 9.40
N LYS A 28 -0.78 5.01 10.17
CA LYS A 28 -1.87 4.30 10.85
C LYS A 28 -3.10 4.18 9.95
N GLY A 29 -3.73 3.01 9.99
CA GLY A 29 -5.04 2.78 9.40
C GLY A 29 -6.17 3.26 10.31
N PRO A 30 -7.44 3.09 9.89
CA PRO A 30 -8.61 3.56 10.64
C PRO A 30 -8.76 2.99 12.05
N ASN A 31 -8.16 1.82 12.31
CA ASN A 31 -8.18 1.16 13.62
C ASN A 31 -7.07 1.67 14.57
N GLY A 32 -6.32 2.71 14.17
CA GLY A 32 -5.21 3.26 14.96
C GLY A 32 -3.96 2.38 14.98
N LYS A 33 -3.95 1.24 14.30
CA LYS A 33 -2.77 0.38 14.13
C LYS A 33 -2.02 0.76 12.86
N PRO A 34 -0.71 0.48 12.76
CA PRO A 34 0.03 0.65 11.52
C PRO A 34 -0.64 -0.14 10.39
N ILE A 35 -0.69 0.43 9.18
CA ILE A 35 -1.06 -0.34 7.98
C ILE A 35 -0.08 -1.51 7.84
N ASN A 36 -0.55 -2.70 7.46
CA ASN A 36 0.21 -3.94 7.58
C ASN A 36 1.61 -3.87 6.95
N ILE A 37 1.75 -3.25 5.77
CA ILE A 37 3.06 -3.08 5.13
C ILE A 37 4.03 -2.27 6.01
N PHE A 38 3.57 -1.17 6.61
CA PHE A 38 4.41 -0.35 7.48
C PHE A 38 4.70 -1.04 8.81
N GLY A 39 3.73 -1.71 9.41
CA GLY A 39 3.96 -2.52 10.61
C GLY A 39 4.90 -3.70 10.37
N THR A 40 4.91 -4.27 9.16
CA THR A 40 5.85 -5.33 8.78
C THR A 40 7.27 -4.78 8.57
N LEU A 41 7.40 -3.66 7.87
CA LEU A 41 8.72 -3.01 7.68
C LEU A 41 9.27 -2.43 8.98
N ALA A 42 8.42 -2.09 9.95
CA ALA A 42 8.80 -1.54 11.25
C ALA A 42 9.63 -2.52 12.12
N HIS A 43 9.65 -3.81 11.80
CA HIS A 43 10.64 -4.76 12.36
C HIS A 43 12.09 -4.31 12.09
N HIS A 44 12.31 -3.49 11.05
CA HIS A 44 13.59 -2.91 10.69
C HIS A 44 13.43 -1.39 10.47
N PRO A 45 13.61 -0.55 11.51
CA PRO A 45 13.27 0.89 11.43
C PRO A 45 13.99 1.67 10.32
N ASP A 46 15.26 1.35 10.04
CA ASP A 46 16.01 2.00 8.96
C ASP A 46 15.49 1.63 7.58
N LEU A 47 14.98 0.41 7.41
CA LEU A 47 14.30 -0.02 6.19
C LEU A 47 12.99 0.76 6.01
N LEU A 48 12.16 0.84 7.05
CA LEU A 48 10.91 1.60 7.00
C LEU A 48 11.16 3.07 6.61
N ARG A 49 12.15 3.73 7.21
CA ARG A 49 12.50 5.12 6.90
C ARG A 49 12.89 5.31 5.44
N ARG A 50 13.76 4.45 4.90
CA ARG A 50 14.19 4.52 3.50
C ARG A 50 13.06 4.16 2.54
N TRP A 51 12.22 3.20 2.91
CA TRP A 51 11.03 2.85 2.15
C TRP A 51 10.09 4.04 2.02
N MET A 52 9.88 4.81 3.09
CA MET A 52 8.98 5.98 3.06
C MET A 52 9.46 7.08 2.10
N VAL A 53 10.76 7.20 1.87
CA VAL A 53 11.29 8.12 0.85
C VAL A 53 10.83 7.68 -0.55
N PHE A 54 10.95 6.38 -0.85
CA PHE A 54 10.51 5.82 -2.12
C PHE A 54 8.98 5.87 -2.27
N ALA A 55 8.23 5.38 -1.28
CA ALA A 55 6.77 5.38 -1.29
C ALA A 55 6.20 6.80 -1.41
N GLY A 56 6.80 7.79 -0.74
CA GLY A 56 6.40 9.19 -0.86
C GLY A 56 6.61 9.76 -2.27
N HIS A 57 7.61 9.30 -3.02
CA HIS A 57 7.75 9.68 -4.43
C HIS A 57 6.63 9.10 -5.28
N ILE A 58 6.33 7.81 -5.12
CA ILE A 58 5.24 7.13 -5.86
C ILE A 58 3.88 7.73 -5.51
N MET A 59 3.61 8.08 -4.25
CA MET A 59 2.30 8.53 -3.78
C MET A 59 2.06 10.04 -3.81
N ALA A 60 3.10 10.88 -3.93
CA ALA A 60 2.90 12.34 -3.84
C ALA A 60 3.87 13.18 -4.67
N LYS A 61 5.14 12.79 -4.77
CA LYS A 61 6.18 13.62 -5.41
C LYS A 61 6.47 13.18 -6.85
N ASN A 62 5.43 12.98 -7.65
CA ASN A 62 5.53 12.62 -9.06
C ASN A 62 4.55 13.44 -9.91
N THR A 63 4.62 13.26 -11.23
CA THR A 63 3.87 14.07 -12.21
C THR A 63 2.55 13.44 -12.64
N LEU A 64 2.16 12.28 -12.10
CA LEU A 64 0.92 11.61 -12.46
C LEU A 64 -0.25 12.24 -11.71
N SER A 65 -1.42 12.27 -12.37
CA SER A 65 -2.67 12.54 -11.67
C SER A 65 -2.94 11.43 -10.64
N PRO A 66 -3.72 11.69 -9.57
CA PRO A 66 -4.14 10.63 -8.64
C PRO A 66 -4.81 9.46 -9.37
N ARG A 67 -5.69 9.75 -10.34
CA ARG A 67 -6.36 8.73 -11.17
C ARG A 67 -5.35 7.85 -11.90
N ASP A 68 -4.43 8.44 -12.68
CA ASP A 68 -3.46 7.68 -13.47
C ASP A 68 -2.51 6.86 -12.60
N ARG A 69 -2.11 7.43 -11.45
CA ARG A 69 -1.28 6.72 -10.47
C ARG A 69 -1.99 5.47 -9.95
N GLU A 70 -3.23 5.57 -9.52
CA GLU A 70 -3.95 4.41 -8.96
C GLU A 70 -4.20 3.34 -10.03
N ILE A 71 -4.45 3.72 -11.29
CA ILE A 71 -4.50 2.76 -12.41
C ILE A 71 -3.20 1.95 -12.50
N LEU A 72 -2.04 2.63 -12.45
CA LEU A 72 -0.74 1.96 -12.51
C LEU A 72 -0.49 1.06 -11.30
N ILE A 73 -0.84 1.51 -10.09
CA ILE A 73 -0.66 0.72 -8.86
C ILE A 73 -1.54 -0.53 -8.89
N LEU A 74 -2.83 -0.39 -9.23
CA LEU A 74 -3.75 -1.53 -9.39
C LEU A 74 -3.22 -2.52 -10.43
N ARG A 75 -2.77 -2.01 -11.58
CA ARG A 75 -2.20 -2.84 -12.65
C ARG A 75 -0.95 -3.58 -12.17
N ALA A 76 -0.05 -2.92 -11.44
CA ALA A 76 1.12 -3.55 -10.85
C ALA A 76 0.73 -4.64 -9.84
N GLY A 77 -0.24 -4.37 -8.96
CA GLY A 77 -0.78 -5.33 -8.00
C GLY A 77 -1.29 -6.60 -8.66
N VAL A 78 -2.09 -6.48 -9.73
CA VAL A 78 -2.56 -7.63 -10.54
C VAL A 78 -1.38 -8.40 -11.14
N ARG A 79 -0.44 -7.70 -11.77
CA ARG A 79 0.70 -8.33 -12.47
C ARG A 79 1.68 -9.02 -11.53
N CYS A 80 1.80 -8.55 -10.29
CA CYS A 80 2.59 -9.18 -9.24
C CYS A 80 1.81 -10.27 -8.47
N GLY A 81 0.53 -10.49 -8.78
CA GLY A 81 -0.33 -11.42 -8.03
C GLY A 81 -0.60 -11.00 -6.59
N SER A 82 -0.43 -9.70 -6.27
CA SER A 82 -0.59 -9.18 -4.92
C SER A 82 -2.05 -8.84 -4.62
N ARG A 83 -2.75 -9.77 -3.96
CA ARG A 83 -4.12 -9.54 -3.48
C ARG A 83 -4.17 -8.38 -2.47
N TYR A 84 -3.15 -8.27 -1.63
CA TYR A 84 -3.06 -7.23 -0.61
C TYR A 84 -2.97 -5.83 -1.24
N GLU A 85 -2.03 -5.64 -2.18
CA GLU A 85 -1.84 -4.36 -2.87
C GLU A 85 -3.11 -3.94 -3.61
N PHE A 86 -3.68 -4.89 -4.37
CA PHE A 86 -4.89 -4.62 -5.14
C PHE A 86 -6.06 -4.22 -4.25
N ALA A 87 -6.33 -4.97 -3.17
CA ALA A 87 -7.46 -4.70 -2.29
C ALA A 87 -7.33 -3.34 -1.57
N GLN A 88 -6.12 -2.99 -1.11
CA GLN A 88 -5.87 -1.72 -0.45
C GLN A 88 -6.06 -0.55 -1.44
N HIS A 89 -5.47 -0.63 -2.62
CA HIS A 89 -5.54 0.45 -3.60
C HIS A 89 -6.88 0.54 -4.32
N ALA A 90 -7.66 -0.54 -4.41
CA ALA A 90 -9.01 -0.48 -4.96
C ALA A 90 -9.92 0.44 -4.12
N GLN A 91 -9.69 0.54 -2.81
CA GLN A 91 -10.42 1.48 -1.96
C GLN A 91 -9.95 2.93 -2.17
N ILE A 92 -8.64 3.15 -2.29
CA ILE A 92 -8.05 4.48 -2.53
C ILE A 92 -8.44 5.02 -3.92
N ALA A 93 -8.51 4.15 -4.92
CA ALA A 93 -8.87 4.49 -6.29
C ALA A 93 -10.25 5.14 -6.40
N LYS A 94 -11.21 4.75 -5.55
CA LYS A 94 -12.55 5.33 -5.50
C LYS A 94 -12.54 6.81 -5.11
N ASP A 95 -11.58 7.20 -4.28
CA ASP A 95 -11.35 8.60 -3.89
C ASP A 95 -10.54 9.37 -4.95
N CYS A 96 -10.07 8.68 -6.00
CA CYS A 96 -9.26 9.23 -7.10
C CYS A 96 -10.01 9.23 -8.44
N ASP A 97 -11.34 9.36 -8.39
CA ASP A 97 -12.24 9.38 -9.55
C ASP A 97 -12.30 8.09 -10.37
N LEU A 98 -11.88 6.92 -9.84
CA LEU A 98 -12.11 5.63 -10.50
C LEU A 98 -13.45 5.02 -10.09
N SER A 99 -14.22 4.58 -11.09
CA SER A 99 -15.40 3.74 -10.91
C SER A 99 -15.00 2.28 -10.63
N ASP A 100 -15.96 1.47 -10.17
CA ASP A 100 -15.74 0.03 -10.03
C ASP A 100 -15.40 -0.64 -11.38
N ASP A 101 -15.96 -0.15 -12.49
CA ASP A 101 -15.65 -0.63 -13.84
C ASP A 101 -14.22 -0.28 -14.25
N ASP A 102 -13.74 0.94 -13.94
CA ASP A 102 -12.34 1.32 -14.17
C ASP A 102 -11.38 0.39 -13.39
N ILE A 103 -11.70 0.11 -12.13
CA ILE A 103 -10.90 -0.78 -11.27
C ILE A 103 -10.89 -2.20 -11.81
N GLU A 104 -12.04 -2.73 -12.25
CA GLU A 104 -12.13 -4.07 -12.84
C GLU A 104 -11.33 -4.17 -14.15
N ALA A 105 -11.38 -3.13 -14.98
CA ALA A 105 -10.62 -3.08 -16.23
C ALA A 105 -9.10 -3.21 -16.02
N THR A 106 -8.56 -2.78 -14.87
CA THR A 106 -7.12 -2.96 -14.54
C THR A 106 -6.70 -4.44 -14.44
N LYS A 107 -7.64 -5.37 -14.31
CA LYS A 107 -7.38 -6.82 -14.29
C LYS A 107 -7.32 -7.47 -15.67
N GLY A 108 -7.79 -6.77 -16.72
CA GLY A 108 -7.89 -7.29 -18.08
C GLY A 108 -6.54 -7.60 -18.76
N PRO A 109 -6.53 -8.20 -19.95
CA PRO A 109 -5.30 -8.39 -20.75
C PRO A 109 -4.68 -7.04 -21.19
N ILE A 110 -3.45 -7.04 -21.72
CA ILE A 110 -2.79 -5.79 -22.20
C ILE A 110 -3.38 -5.31 -23.54
N ASP A 111 -3.92 -6.22 -24.35
CA ASP A 111 -4.18 -5.99 -25.78
C ASP A 111 -5.66 -6.24 -26.17
N ALA A 112 -6.63 -5.74 -25.39
CA ALA A 112 -8.05 -5.80 -25.76
C ALA A 112 -8.48 -4.63 -26.65
#